data_AF-A0A1Y2EMJ6-F1
#
_entry.id   AF-A0A1Y2EMJ6-F1
#
_cell.length_a   1.000
_cell.length_b   1.000
_cell.length_c   1.000
_cell.angle_alpha   90.00
_cell.angle_beta   90.00
_cell.angle_gamma   90.00
#
_symmetry.space_group_name_H-M   'P 1'
#
loop_
_entity.id
_entity.type
_entity.pdbx_description
1 polymer ?
#
loop_
_entity_poly.entity_id
_entity_poly.type
_entity_poly.pdbx_seq_one_letter_code
_entity_poly.pdbx_strand_id
1 'polypeptide(L)' 'MENTGGAQNNKKANLYKTELCRSFEETGHCRYGSKCQFAHSVSELRHVDRHPKYKTEMCKTFWELGTCPYGKRCCFIH' A
#
# COMPACT_ATOMS: atom_id res chain seq x y z
N MET A 1 28.65 -1.88 24.46
CA MET A 1 28.24 -0.83 23.50
C MET A 1 27.15 -1.46 22.64
N GLU A 2 25.93 -1.60 23.17
CA GLU A 2 24.83 -0.61 23.04
C GLU A 2 24.43 -0.41 21.57
N ASN A 3 23.18 -0.42 21.13
CA ASN A 3 21.87 -0.55 21.77
C ASN A 3 20.81 -0.65 20.64
N THR A 4 19.68 -1.31 20.94
CA THR A 4 18.31 -1.07 20.45
C THR A 4 17.98 -0.80 18.97
N GLY A 5 17.05 -1.62 18.47
CA GLY A 5 16.18 -1.30 17.33
C GLY A 5 14.78 -1.91 17.47
N GLY A 6 14.14 -1.71 18.63
CA GLY A 6 12.74 -2.08 18.84
C GLY A 6 11.79 -1.05 18.23
N ALA A 7 10.85 -1.50 17.39
CA ALA A 7 9.50 -0.93 17.18
C ALA A 7 8.71 -1.71 16.10
N GLN A 8 8.56 -3.02 16.27
CA GLN A 8 7.71 -3.86 15.41
C GLN A 8 6.39 -4.14 16.12
N ASN A 9 5.48 -3.17 16.25
CA ASN A 9 4.10 -3.51 16.67
C ASN A 9 2.94 -2.55 16.35
N ASN A 10 3.12 -1.48 15.55
CA ASN A 10 2.02 -0.52 15.28
C ASN A 10 1.83 -0.13 13.78
N LYS A 11 2.32 -0.95 12.85
CA LYS A 11 2.11 -0.70 11.40
C LYS A 11 0.87 -1.39 10.83
N LYS A 12 0.40 -2.50 11.44
CA LYS A 12 -0.71 -3.31 10.91
C LYS A 12 -2.08 -2.67 11.08
N ALA A 13 -2.30 -1.87 12.13
CA ALA A 13 -3.57 -1.17 12.36
C ALA A 13 -3.82 -0.02 11.35
N ASN A 14 -2.73 0.54 10.80
CA ASN A 14 -2.78 1.72 9.93
C ASN A 14 -2.97 1.42 8.43
N LEU A 15 -3.18 0.16 8.04
CA LEU A 15 -3.38 -0.23 6.63
C LEU A 15 -4.82 -0.67 6.33
N TYR A 16 -5.74 -0.52 7.29
CA TYR A 16 -7.13 -0.90 7.10
C TYR A 16 -7.82 0.03 6.10
N LYS A 17 -8.37 -0.56 5.03
CA LYS A 17 -9.03 0.10 3.91
C LYS A 17 -8.21 1.20 3.25
N THR A 18 -6.90 1.05 3.21
CA THR A 18 -6.00 2.04 2.57
C THR A 18 -5.67 1.71 1.11
N GLU A 19 -6.16 0.58 0.62
CA GLU A 19 -6.09 0.15 -0.78
C GLU A 19 -7.44 -0.45 -1.19
N LEU A 20 -7.80 -0.35 -2.48
CA LEU A 20 -9.00 -0.96 -3.05
C LEU A 20 -8.91 -2.49 -3.08
N CYS A 21 -10.03 -3.14 -2.84
CA CYS A 21 -10.18 -4.59 -2.91
C CYS A 21 -10.27 -5.03 -4.38
N ARG A 22 -9.22 -5.70 -4.87
CA ARG A 22 -9.17 -6.16 -6.26
C ARG A 22 -10.32 -7.10 -6.63
N SER A 23 -10.63 -8.07 -5.76
CA SER A 23 -11.73 -9.01 -6.03
C SER A 23 -13.07 -8.30 -6.18
N PHE A 24 -13.35 -7.33 -5.31
CA PHE A 24 -14.58 -6.54 -5.40
C PHE A 24 -14.57 -5.61 -6.62
N GLU A 25 -13.44 -4.98 -6.93
CA GLU A 25 -13.28 -4.11 -8.10
C GLU A 25 -13.49 -4.87 -9.42
N GLU A 26 -12.95 -6.07 -9.54
CA GLU A 26 -13.01 -6.88 -10.76
C GLU A 26 -14.33 -7.62 -10.93
N THR A 27 -14.87 -8.18 -9.84
CA THR A 27 -16.02 -9.10 -9.91
C THR A 27 -17.30 -8.55 -9.30
N GLY A 28 -17.23 -7.39 -8.62
CA GLY A 28 -18.32 -6.88 -7.78
C GLY A 28 -18.56 -7.70 -6.51
N HIS A 29 -17.78 -8.76 -6.27
CA HIS A 29 -17.95 -9.66 -5.15
C HIS A 29 -16.66 -9.85 -4.35
N CYS A 30 -16.80 -9.92 -3.02
CA CYS A 30 -15.69 -10.19 -2.12
C CYS A 30 -16.12 -11.20 -1.06
N ARG A 31 -15.41 -12.33 -1.00
CA ARG A 31 -15.61 -13.41 -0.03
C ARG A 31 -15.49 -12.98 1.44
N TYR A 32 -14.87 -11.83 1.71
CA TYR A 32 -14.71 -11.29 3.07
C TYR A 32 -15.85 -10.35 3.48
N GLY A 33 -16.72 -9.96 2.57
CA GLY A 33 -17.84 -9.05 2.83
C GLY A 33 -17.40 -7.78 3.56
N SER A 34 -18.16 -7.37 4.57
CA SER A 34 -17.85 -6.18 5.40
C SER A 34 -16.57 -6.29 6.23
N LYS A 35 -16.05 -7.51 6.42
CA LYS A 35 -14.79 -7.76 7.15
C LYS A 35 -13.55 -7.62 6.26
N CYS A 36 -13.72 -7.28 4.98
CA CYS A 36 -12.60 -7.05 4.08
C CYS A 36 -11.70 -5.93 4.63
N GLN A 37 -10.39 -6.17 4.65
CA GLN A 37 -9.40 -5.18 5.08
C GLN A 37 -9.08 -4.15 3.99
N PHE A 38 -9.60 -4.35 2.77
CA PHE A 38 -9.46 -3.44 1.64
C PHE A 38 -10.79 -2.71 1.39
N ALA A 39 -10.72 -1.54 0.79
CA ALA A 39 -11.89 -0.73 0.47
C ALA A 39 -12.66 -1.31 -0.73
N HIS A 40 -13.97 -1.50 -0.62
CA HIS A 40 -14.82 -1.93 -1.75
C HIS A 40 -15.25 -0.78 -2.66
N SER A 41 -15.02 0.46 -2.24
CA SER A 41 -15.27 1.67 -3.04
C SER A 41 -14.33 2.78 -2.60
N VAL A 42 -14.25 3.85 -3.40
CA VAL A 42 -13.46 5.05 -3.07
C VAL A 42 -13.92 5.69 -1.76
N SER A 43 -15.22 5.62 -1.45
CA SER A 43 -15.79 6.15 -0.21
C SER A 43 -15.32 5.41 1.05
N GLU A 44 -14.91 4.14 0.91
CA GLU A 44 -14.35 3.37 2.02
C GLU A 44 -12.82 3.53 2.13
N LEU A 45 -12.18 4.13 1.14
CA LEU A 45 -10.73 4.24 1.04
C LEU A 45 -10.21 5.30 2.02
N ARG A 46 -9.35 4.88 2.95
CA ARG A 46 -8.75 5.73 3.95
C ARG A 46 -7.45 6.35 3.45
N HIS A 47 -7.28 7.63 3.76
CA HIS A 47 -6.01 8.33 3.56
C HIS A 47 -4.93 7.71 4.45
N VAL A 48 -3.69 7.69 3.95
CA VAL A 48 -2.53 7.30 4.75
C VAL A 48 -1.49 8.37 4.63
N ASP A 49 -1.03 8.84 5.78
CA ASP A 49 0.12 9.72 5.83
C ASP A 49 1.36 8.95 5.40
N ARG A 50 1.86 9.31 4.22
CA ARG A 50 3.08 8.75 3.66
C ARG A 50 4.27 9.54 4.17
N HIS A 51 5.43 8.90 4.15
CA HIS A 51 6.68 9.61 4.40
C HIS A 51 6.84 10.75 3.37
N PRO A 52 7.38 11.93 3.75
CA PRO A 52 7.54 13.06 2.83
C PRO A 52 8.35 12.76 1.55
N LYS A 53 9.18 11.71 1.58
CA LYS A 53 9.96 11.21 0.42
C LYS A 53 9.20 10.20 -0.46
N TYR A 54 7.91 9.97 -0.21
CA TYR A 54 7.11 9.10 -1.07
C TYR A 54 6.96 9.73 -2.45
N LYS A 55 7.31 8.97 -3.49
CA LYS A 55 7.23 9.41 -4.90
C LYS A 55 8.01 10.70 -5.17
N THR A 56 9.14 10.92 -4.50
CA THR A 56 10.02 12.07 -4.78
C THR A 56 11.22 11.73 -5.65
N GLU A 57 11.62 10.45 -5.72
CA GLU A 57 12.78 9.98 -6.49
C GLU A 57 12.38 8.94 -7.53
N MET A 58 13.13 8.84 -8.63
CA MET A 58 12.87 7.91 -9.73
C MET A 58 13.19 6.46 -9.36
N CYS A 59 12.31 5.53 -9.73
CA CYS A 59 12.52 4.11 -9.60
C CYS A 59 13.49 3.63 -10.68
N LYS A 60 14.75 3.43 -10.30
CA LYS A 60 15.79 2.95 -11.22
C LYS A 60 15.37 1.67 -11.95
N THR A 61 14.82 0.69 -11.22
CA THR A 61 14.36 -0.57 -11.81
C THR A 61 13.30 -0.37 -12.89
N PHE A 62 12.30 0.48 -12.65
CA PHE A 62 11.28 0.76 -13.66
C PHE A 62 11.87 1.53 -14.84
N TRP A 63 12.72 2.52 -14.58
CA TRP A 63 13.34 3.33 -15.64
C TRP A 63 14.31 2.54 -16.52
N GLU A 64 15.04 1.59 -15.94
CA GLU A 64 16.03 0.76 -16.64
C GLU A 64 15.41 -0.46 -17.33
N LEU A 65 14.45 -1.12 -16.68
CA LEU A 65 13.89 -2.40 -17.15
C LEU A 65 12.47 -2.27 -17.73
N GLY A 66 11.85 -1.10 -17.63
CA GLY A 66 10.45 -0.86 -18.02
C GLY A 66 9.41 -1.50 -17.08
N THR A 67 9.83 -2.25 -16.06
CA THR A 67 8.94 -2.93 -15.12
C THR A 67 9.49 -2.83 -13.70
N CYS A 68 8.61 -2.83 -12.71
CA CYS A 68 9.00 -2.87 -11.31
C CYS A 68 8.17 -3.89 -10.56
N PRO A 69 8.78 -4.81 -9.80
CA PRO A 69 8.08 -5.89 -9.09
C PRO A 69 7.10 -5.36 -8.03
N TYR A 70 7.30 -4.12 -7.57
CA TYR A 70 6.41 -3.47 -6.61
C TYR A 70 5.19 -2.80 -7.26
N GLY A 71 5.20 -2.58 -8.58
CA GLY A 71 4.10 -1.96 -9.31
C GLY A 71 3.58 -0.68 -8.65
N LYS A 72 2.26 -0.54 -8.53
CA LYS A 72 1.62 0.62 -7.88
C LYS A 72 2.01 0.84 -6.42
N ARG A 73 2.60 -0.16 -5.75
CA ARG A 73 3.07 -0.08 -4.35
C ARG A 73 4.49 0.45 -4.22
N CYS A 74 5.19 0.67 -5.32
CA CYS A 74 6.53 1.23 -5.25
C CYS A 74 6.49 2.63 -4.63
N CYS A 75 7.44 2.89 -3.72
CA CYS A 75 7.59 4.18 -3.06
C CYS A 75 8.27 5.24 -3.93
N PHE A 76 8.77 4.87 -5.11
CA PHE A 76 9.48 5.73 -6.06
C PHE A 76 8.63 6.00 -7.30
N ILE A 77 8.91 7.08 -8.01
CA ILE A 77 8.25 7.45 -9.27
C ILE A 77 8.56 6.36 -10.31
N HIS A 78 7.55 5.82 -10.97
CA HIS A 78 7.72 4.91 -12.11
C HIS A 78 7.62 5.74 -13.37
#